data_AF-A0A1I5WLY8-F1
#
_entry.id   AF-A0A1I5WLY8-F1
#
_cell.length_a   1.000
_cell.length_b   1.000
_cell.length_c   1.000
_cell.angle_alpha   90.00
_cell.angle_beta   90.00
_cell.angle_gamma   90.00
#
_symmetry.space_group_name_H-M   'P 1'
#
loop_
_entity.id
_entity.type
_entity.pdbx_description
1 polymer ?
#
loop_
_entity_poly.entity_id
_entity_poly.type
_entity_poly.pdbx_seq_one_letter_code
_entity_poly.pdbx_strand_id
1 'polypeptide(L)' 'MSYDAATVQMLRDVLDEVLSSPTFTLQSQRTAVEVAERVLTLAAQGERHPENIKRHLRTEFFCRERSRD' A
#
# COMPACT_ATOMS: atom_id res chain seq x y z
N MET A 1 13.41 0.25 15.92
CA MET A 1 12.78 -1.06 15.62
C MET A 1 13.51 -1.65 14.43
N SER A 2 14.07 -2.85 14.56
CA SER A 2 14.65 -3.56 13.40
C SER A 2 13.57 -4.46 12.82
N TYR A 3 13.23 -4.25 11.55
CA TYR A 3 12.43 -5.23 10.82
C TYR A 3 13.31 -6.44 10.53
N ASP A 4 12.77 -7.64 10.70
CA ASP A 4 13.44 -8.85 10.22
C ASP A 4 13.43 -8.89 8.68
N ALA A 5 14.34 -9.67 8.11
CA ALA A 5 14.51 -9.76 6.65
C ALA A 5 13.22 -10.23 5.93
N ALA A 6 12.42 -11.08 6.58
CA ALA A 6 11.17 -11.57 6.01
C ALA A 6 10.12 -10.45 5.93
N THR A 7 10.04 -9.60 6.95
CA THR A 7 9.16 -8.44 6.97
C THR A 7 9.57 -7.43 5.90
N VAL A 8 10.87 -7.15 5.76
CA VAL A 8 11.38 -6.25 4.70
C VAL A 8 11.06 -6.79 3.31
N GLN A 9 11.22 -8.10 3.09
CA GLN A 9 10.91 -8.71 1.81
C GLN A 9 9.42 -8.60 1.49
N MET A 10 8.56 -8.92 2.46
CA MET A 10 7.11 -8.80 2.30
C MET A 10 6.67 -7.36 1.97
N LEU A 11 7.28 -6.35 2.59
CA LEU A 11 6.98 -4.95 2.28
C LEU A 11 7.41 -4.57 0.86
N ARG A 12 8.55 -5.07 0.39
CA ARG A 12 9.00 -4.86 -1.00
C ARG A 12 8.05 -5.51 -1.98
N ASP A 13 7.66 -6.76 -1.74
CA ASP A 13 6.76 -7.49 -2.62
C ASP A 13 5.40 -6.77 -2.75
N VAL A 14 4.86 -6.26 -1.63
CA VAL A 14 3.62 -5.47 -1.63
C VAL A 14 3.79 -4.17 -2.40
N LEU A 15 4.92 -3.47 -2.23
CA LEU A 15 5.16 -2.23 -2.96
C LEU A 15 5.31 -2.46 -4.46
N ASP A 16 6.06 -3.49 -4.86
CA ASP A 16 6.21 -3.84 -6.27
C ASP A 16 4.86 -4.24 -6.89
N GLU A 17 4.04 -5.04 -6.21
CA GLU A 17 2.70 -5.43 -6.68
C GLU A 17 1.77 -4.21 -6.83
N VAL A 18 1.79 -3.29 -5.86
CA VAL A 18 0.90 -2.12 -5.87
C VAL A 18 1.36 -1.09 -6.90
N LEU A 19 2.66 -0.78 -6.96
CA LEU A 19 3.19 0.23 -7.88
C LEU A 19 3.21 -0.24 -9.33
N SER A 20 3.30 -1.55 -9.58
CA SER A 20 3.16 -2.13 -10.93
C SER A 20 1.71 -2.27 -11.40
N SER A 21 0.74 -2.14 -10.49
CA SER A 21 -0.67 -2.29 -10.82
C SER A 21 -1.18 -1.16 -11.73
N PRO A 22 -1.92 -1.48 -12.80
CA PRO A 22 -2.58 -0.48 -13.65
C PRO A 22 -3.47 0.48 -12.85
N THR A 23 -4.12 -0.03 -11.79
CA THR A 23 -4.97 0.78 -10.91
C THR A 23 -4.17 1.90 -10.24
N PHE A 24 -2.90 1.66 -9.91
CA PHE A 24 -1.98 2.65 -9.38
C PHE A 24 -1.41 3.57 -10.46
N THR A 25 -0.95 3.03 -11.58
CA THR A 25 -0.33 3.85 -12.63
C THR A 25 -1.33 4.77 -13.34
N LEU A 26 -2.62 4.40 -13.37
CA LEU A 26 -3.68 5.18 -14.00
C LEU A 26 -4.31 6.22 -13.05
N GLN A 27 -4.16 6.08 -11.73
CA GLN A 27 -4.60 7.13 -10.80
C GLN A 27 -3.54 8.23 -10.72
N SER A 28 -3.94 9.49 -10.91
CA SER A 28 -3.04 10.65 -10.76
C SER A 28 -3.09 11.28 -9.37
N GLN A 29 -3.84 10.68 -8.43
CA GLN A 29 -4.18 11.32 -7.16
C GLN A 29 -3.11 11.19 -6.08
N ARG A 30 -2.22 10.19 -6.18
CA ARG A 30 -1.24 9.88 -5.13
C ARG A 30 0.09 9.46 -5.73
N THR A 31 1.16 9.84 -5.05
CA THR A 31 2.53 9.52 -5.41
C THR A 31 2.94 8.14 -4.89
N ALA A 32 3.95 7.53 -5.52
CA ALA A 32 4.51 6.27 -5.05
C ALA A 32 5.08 6.37 -3.62
N VAL A 33 5.56 7.56 -3.25
CA VAL A 33 6.09 7.86 -1.91
C VAL A 33 4.98 7.80 -0.87
N GLU A 34 3.82 8.43 -1.11
CA GLU A 34 2.68 8.39 -0.17
C GLU A 34 2.18 6.95 0.07
N VAL A 35 2.18 6.12 -0.98
CA VAL A 35 1.82 4.70 -0.84
C VAL A 35 2.86 3.94 -0.01
N ALA A 36 4.15 4.18 -0.26
CA ALA A 36 5.24 3.56 0.51
C ALA A 36 5.19 3.93 2.00
N GLU A 37 4.98 5.21 2.31
CA GLU A 37 4.80 5.67 3.69
C GLU A 37 3.61 5.01 4.37
N ARG A 38 2.50 4.81 3.64
CA ARG A 38 1.32 4.15 4.20
C ARG A 38 1.57 2.68 4.50
N VAL A 39 2.24 1.96 3.60
CA VAL A 39 2.67 0.56 3.81
C VAL A 39 3.54 0.45 5.06
N LEU A 40 4.53 1.33 5.22
CA LEU A 40 5.39 1.36 6.40
C LEU A 40 4.62 1.67 7.69
N THR A 41 3.64 2.58 7.62
CA THR A 41 2.79 2.92 8.77
C THR A 41 1.96 1.73 9.22
N LEU A 42 1.36 0.98 8.29
CA LEU A 42 0.61 -0.23 8.61
C LEU A 42 1.51 -1.30 9.23
N ALA A 43 2.71 -1.49 8.68
CA ALA A 43 3.70 -2.40 9.24
C ALA A 43 4.15 -2.00 10.66
N ALA A 44 4.31 -0.69 10.91
CA ALA A 44 4.64 -0.17 12.24
C ALA A 44 3.50 -0.36 13.26
N GLN A 45 2.24 -0.41 12.80
CA GLN A 45 1.07 -0.73 13.64
C GLN A 45 0.95 -2.23 13.97
N GLY A 46 1.81 -3.07 13.40
CA GLY A 46 1.82 -4.51 13.62
C GLY A 46 1.12 -5.31 12.53
N GLU A 47 0.66 -4.68 11.44
CA GLU A 47 0.13 -5.40 10.29
C GLU A 47 1.27 -6.11 9.56
N ARG A 48 1.21 -7.44 9.50
CA ARG A 48 2.25 -8.27 8.86
C ARG A 48 1.71 -9.15 7.75
N HIS A 49 0.40 -9.08 7.47
CA HIS A 49 -0.21 -9.83 6.40
C HIS A 49 -0.30 -8.97 5.13
N PRO A 50 0.37 -9.35 4.04
CA PRO A 50 0.39 -8.55 2.81
C PRO A 50 -1.01 -8.32 2.25
N GLU A 51 -1.92 -9.30 2.37
CA GLU A 51 -3.31 -9.17 1.94
C GLU A 51 -4.11 -8.11 2.70
N ASN A 52 -3.82 -7.93 4.00
CA ASN A 52 -4.44 -6.87 4.79
C ASN A 52 -3.89 -5.51 4.39
N ILE A 53 -2.58 -5.39 4.21
CA ILE A 53 -1.94 -4.16 3.74
C ILE A 53 -2.55 -3.75 2.40
N LYS A 54 -2.60 -4.66 1.42
CA LYS A 54 -3.22 -4.42 0.11
C LYS A 54 -4.69 -4.01 0.23
N ARG A 55 -5.46 -4.63 1.13
CA ARG A 55 -6.85 -4.24 1.39
C ARG A 55 -6.96 -2.82 1.93
N HIS A 56 -6.10 -2.43 2.89
CA HIS A 56 -6.07 -1.07 3.42
C HIS A 56 -5.73 -0.06 2.33
N LEU A 57 -4.68 -0.32 1.55
CA LEU A 57 -4.31 0.52 0.41
C LEU A 57 -5.46 0.66 -0.59
N ARG A 58 -6.19 -0.43 -0.87
CA ARG A 58 -7.34 -0.39 -1.79
C ARG A 58 -8.51 0.41 -1.26
N THR A 59 -8.83 0.26 0.01
CA THR A 59 -9.90 1.05 0.64
C THR A 59 -9.55 2.53 0.69
N GLU A 60 -8.31 2.88 0.99
CA GLU A 60 -7.89 4.28 1.17
C GLU A 60 -7.57 5.00 -0.13
N PHE A 61 -6.89 4.32 -1.07
CA PHE A 61 -6.39 4.93 -2.29
C PHE A 61 -7.25 4.62 -3.51
N PHE A 62 -7.75 3.39 -3.63
CA PHE A 62 -8.45 2.94 -4.84
C PHE A 62 -9.99 2.99 -4.73
N CYS A 63 -10.55 3.29 -3.56
CA CYS A 63 -12.00 3.22 -3.33
C CYS A 63 -12.75 4.53 -3.58
N ARG A 64 -12.10 5.59 -4.07
CA ARG A 64 -12.74 6.91 -4.27
C ARG A 64 -13.21 7.12 -5.69
N GLU A 65 -14.27 6.40 -6.05
CA GLU A 65 -15.18 6.79 -7.13
C GLU A 65 -16.62 6.50 -6.72
N ARG A 66 -17.15 7.29 -5.77
CA ARG A 66 -18.58 7.64 -5.62
C ARG A 66 -18.73 8.69 -4.53
N SER A 67 -18.81 9.96 -4.95
CA SER A 67 -19.61 11.03 -4.34
C SER A 67 -19.23 12.35 -5.02
N ARG A 68 -19.67 12.49 -6.27
CA ARG A 68 -20.11 13.77 -6.81
C ARG A 68 -21.56 13.54 -7.22
N ASP A 69 -22.48 13.84 -6.32
CA ASP A 69 -23.86 14.20 -6.63
C ASP A 69 -24.15 15.48 -5.83
#